data_AF-A0A2K9H3L6-F1
#
_entry.id   AF-A0A2K9H3L6-F1
#
_cell.length_a   1.000
_cell.length_b   1.000
_cell.length_c   1.000
_cell.angle_alpha   90.00
_cell.angle_beta   90.00
_cell.angle_gamma   90.00
#
_symmetry.space_group_name_H-M   'P 1'
#
loop_
_entity.id
_entity.type
_entity.pdbx_description
1 polymer ?
#
loop_
_entity_poly.entity_id
_entity_poly.type
_entity_poly.pdbx_seq_one_letter_code
_entity_poly.pdbx_strand_id
1 'polypeptide(L)'
;MEIQRQHLQEKTDTETKHKAEVSRLNALLIKAADWLPLFRSMLRVEKQCLAVGFTKEQTTRLMTGKPMEYRGEPYSDEHKHKFKADDVTAQVGRLEGKLMLAINGANIGEWFKEQFERLRKRIELRSENKKGTGLKF
;
A
#
# COMPACT_ATOMS: atom_id res chain seq x y z
N MET A 1 15.63 48.02 -10.77
CA MET A 1 14.81 47.11 -11.61
C MET A 1 15.61 45.95 -12.21
N GLU A 2 16.90 46.12 -12.53
CA GLU A 2 17.79 45.04 -13.05
C GLU A 2 17.84 43.78 -12.15
N ILE A 3 18.07 44.00 -10.84
CA ILE A 3 18.32 42.92 -9.86
C ILE A 3 17.10 41.99 -9.71
N GLN A 4 15.88 42.53 -9.79
CA GLN A 4 14.65 41.73 -9.74
C GLN A 4 14.46 40.85 -10.99
N ARG A 5 14.88 41.34 -12.17
CA ARG A 5 14.84 40.57 -13.40
C ARG A 5 15.88 39.45 -13.41
N GLN A 6 17.09 39.73 -12.94
CA GLN A 6 18.14 38.72 -12.79
C GLN A 6 17.73 37.61 -11.81
N HIS A 7 17.20 37.97 -10.64
CA HIS A 7 16.71 37.00 -9.66
C HIS A 7 15.56 36.13 -10.21
N LEU A 8 14.64 36.71 -11.00
CA LEU A 8 13.57 35.94 -11.64
C LEU A 8 14.13 34.97 -12.69
N GLN A 9 15.10 35.41 -13.49
CA GLN A 9 15.77 34.59 -14.49
C GLN A 9 16.53 33.42 -13.85
N GLU A 10 17.29 33.69 -12.79
CA GLU A 10 18.01 32.65 -12.04
C GLU A 10 17.06 31.60 -11.45
N LYS A 11 15.90 32.03 -10.94
CA LYS A 11 14.87 31.12 -10.44
C LYS A 11 14.32 30.25 -11.57
N THR A 12 13.98 30.82 -12.72
CA THR A 12 13.47 30.05 -13.88
C THR A 12 14.53 29.10 -14.44
N ASP A 13 15.80 29.52 -14.49
CA ASP A 13 16.90 28.67 -14.95
C ASP A 13 17.16 27.52 -13.98
N THR A 14 17.02 27.76 -12.68
CA THR A 14 17.14 26.73 -11.66
C THR A 14 15.97 25.74 -11.74
N GLU A 15 14.74 26.22 -11.88
CA GLU A 15 13.53 25.39 -12.02
C GLU A 15 13.59 24.52 -13.29
N THR A 16 14.02 25.09 -14.42
CA THR A 16 14.16 24.36 -15.69
C THR A 16 15.25 23.29 -15.60
N LYS A 17 16.41 23.59 -15.00
CA LYS A 17 17.46 22.60 -14.73
C LYS A 17 16.97 21.45 -13.84
N HIS A 18 16.25 21.76 -12.76
CA HIS A 18 15.67 20.74 -11.89
C HIS A 18 14.67 19.87 -12.63
N LYS A 19 13.76 20.47 -13.42
CA LYS A 19 12.79 19.74 -14.22
C LYS A 19 13.46 18.83 -15.25
N ALA A 20 14.54 19.29 -15.88
CA ALA A 20 15.31 18.49 -16.83
C ALA A 20 15.96 17.28 -16.15
N GLU A 21 16.58 17.45 -14.97
CA GLU A 21 17.20 16.34 -14.24
C GLU A 21 16.15 15.34 -13.72
N VAL A 22 15.02 15.82 -13.20
CA VAL A 22 13.89 14.95 -12.82
C VAL A 22 13.40 14.14 -14.02
N SER A 23 13.28 14.77 -15.19
CA SER A 23 12.87 14.08 -16.43
C SER A 23 13.89 13.02 -16.86
N ARG A 24 15.19 13.33 -16.75
CA ARG A 24 16.28 12.40 -17.04
C ARG A 24 16.26 11.19 -16.11
N LEU A 25 16.13 11.42 -14.81
CA LEU A 25 16.06 10.37 -13.79
C LEU A 25 14.82 9.48 -13.98
N ASN A 26 13.66 10.08 -14.26
CA ASN A 26 12.44 9.32 -14.57
C ASN A 26 12.62 8.43 -15.80
N ALA A 27 13.27 8.92 -16.86
CA ALA A 27 13.55 8.11 -18.05
C ALA A 27 14.46 6.91 -17.74
N LEU A 28 15.47 7.09 -16.87
CA LEU A 28 16.34 5.98 -16.43
C LEU A 28 15.58 4.97 -15.56
N LEU A 29 14.70 5.44 -14.67
CA LEU A 29 13.85 4.58 -13.84
C LEU A 29 12.90 3.73 -14.68
N ILE A 30 12.26 4.31 -15.70
CA ILE A 30 11.39 3.58 -16.63
C ILE A 30 12.19 2.50 -17.36
N LYS A 31 13.37 2.83 -17.90
CA LYS A 31 14.26 1.85 -18.54
C LYS A 31 14.65 0.71 -17.59
N ALA A 32 14.99 1.04 -16.35
CA ALA A 32 15.31 0.04 -15.33
C ALA A 32 14.11 -0.87 -15.03
N ALA A 33 12.90 -0.33 -14.97
CA ALA A 33 11.67 -1.10 -14.76
C ALA A 33 11.29 -1.99 -15.96
N ASP A 34 11.63 -1.57 -17.18
CA ASP A 34 11.42 -2.36 -18.40
C ASP A 34 12.42 -3.52 -18.49
N TRP A 35 13.67 -3.30 -18.09
CA TRP A 35 14.71 -4.35 -18.11
C TRP A 35 14.62 -5.32 -16.94
N LEU A 36 14.11 -4.88 -15.78
CA LEU A 36 14.09 -5.68 -14.55
C LEU A 36 12.65 -5.91 -14.06
N PRO A 37 12.00 -7.01 -14.47
CA PRO A 37 10.65 -7.36 -14.00
C PRO A 37 10.52 -7.43 -12.47
N LEU A 38 11.62 -7.79 -11.79
CA LEU A 38 11.69 -7.81 -10.33
C LEU A 38 11.62 -6.40 -9.73
N PHE A 39 12.32 -5.42 -10.33
CA PHE A 39 12.29 -4.03 -9.87
C PHE A 39 10.89 -3.43 -10.01
N ARG A 40 10.23 -3.68 -11.14
CA ARG A 40 8.82 -3.30 -11.34
C ARG A 40 7.90 -3.92 -10.29
N SER A 41 8.16 -5.16 -9.90
CA SER A 41 7.40 -5.82 -8.84
C SER A 41 7.69 -5.23 -7.46
N MET A 42 8.93 -4.85 -7.17
CA MET A 42 9.30 -4.18 -5.92
C MET A 42 8.59 -2.83 -5.76
N LEU A 43 8.63 -1.97 -6.80
CA LEU A 43 7.93 -0.68 -6.79
C LEU A 43 6.41 -0.83 -6.61
N ARG A 44 5.82 -1.87 -7.22
CA ARG A 44 4.40 -2.18 -7.06
C ARG A 44 4.07 -2.55 -5.60
N VAL A 45 4.87 -3.42 -5.00
CA VAL A 45 4.66 -3.87 -3.61
C VAL A 45 4.92 -2.73 -2.61
N GLU A 46 5.95 -1.91 -2.83
CA GLU A 46 6.21 -0.73 -2.02
C GLU A 46 4.99 0.21 -2.00
N LYS A 47 4.44 0.52 -3.18
CA LYS A 47 3.23 1.34 -3.30
C LYS A 47 2.04 0.70 -2.57
N GLN A 48 1.92 -0.63 -2.65
CA GLN A 48 0.87 -1.37 -1.96
C GLN A 48 1.01 -1.30 -0.43
N CYS A 49 2.23 -1.42 0.11
CA CYS A 49 2.48 -1.25 1.55
C CYS A 49 2.02 0.15 2.02
N LEU A 50 2.38 1.20 1.28
CA LEU A 50 1.97 2.57 1.61
C LEU A 50 0.45 2.75 1.53
N ALA A 51 -0.20 2.19 0.49
CA ALA A 51 -1.66 2.26 0.32
C ALA A 51 -2.42 1.53 1.43
N VAL A 52 -1.88 0.39 1.90
CA VAL A 52 -2.43 -0.37 3.01
C VAL A 52 -2.29 0.38 4.35
N GLY A 53 -1.38 1.36 4.44
CA GLY A 53 -1.19 2.19 5.62
C GLY A 53 0.06 1.85 6.45
N PHE A 54 1.02 1.12 5.87
CA PHE A 54 2.34 0.97 6.48
C PHE A 54 3.12 2.29 6.41
N THR A 55 3.91 2.60 7.44
CA THR A 55 4.82 3.74 7.41
C THR A 55 5.98 3.51 6.43
N LYS A 56 6.72 4.56 6.07
CA LYS A 56 7.92 4.42 5.23
C LYS A 56 8.96 3.49 5.85
N GLU A 57 9.17 3.60 7.16
CA GLU A 57 10.11 2.74 7.89
C GLU A 57 9.68 1.27 7.89
N GLN A 58 8.38 1.02 8.12
CA GLN A 58 7.82 -0.33 8.06
C GLN A 58 7.91 -0.90 6.64
N THR A 59 7.61 -0.09 5.62
CA THR A 59 7.72 -0.48 4.22
C THR A 59 9.17 -0.84 3.87
N THR A 60 10.15 -0.02 4.25
CA THR A 60 11.57 -0.35 4.04
C THR A 60 11.95 -1.68 4.69
N ARG A 61 11.52 -1.91 5.93
CA ARG A 61 11.77 -3.19 6.62
C ARG A 61 11.12 -4.36 5.89
N LEU A 62 9.86 -4.24 5.48
CA LEU A 62 9.15 -5.25 4.71
C LEU A 62 9.85 -5.56 3.39
N MET A 63 10.30 -4.54 2.66
CA MET A 63 11.01 -4.67 1.39
C MET A 63 12.36 -5.41 1.51
N THR A 64 12.94 -5.52 2.72
CA THR A 64 14.11 -6.39 2.97
C THR A 64 13.77 -7.88 2.97
N GLY A 65 12.49 -8.24 2.95
CA GLY A 65 11.99 -9.62 3.02
C GLY A 65 11.91 -10.17 4.45
N LYS A 66 12.26 -9.39 5.47
CA LYS A 66 12.15 -9.82 6.87
C LYS A 66 10.71 -9.70 7.37
N PRO A 67 10.15 -10.75 7.98
CA PRO A 67 8.84 -10.64 8.62
C PRO A 67 8.90 -9.65 9.79
N MET A 68 7.80 -8.95 10.01
CA MET A 68 7.62 -8.07 11.16
C MET A 68 6.22 -8.19 11.75
N GLU A 69 6.14 -8.12 13.07
CA GLU A 69 4.87 -7.95 13.76
C GLU A 69 4.28 -6.60 13.41
N TYR A 70 2.99 -6.61 13.13
CA TYR A 70 2.23 -5.44 12.78
C TYR A 70 0.93 -5.41 13.57
N ARG A 71 0.66 -4.24 14.15
CA ARG A 71 -0.56 -3.89 14.85
C ARG A 71 -1.09 -2.61 14.26
N GLY A 72 -2.31 -2.64 13.74
CA GLY A 72 -2.89 -1.49 13.08
C GLY A 72 -4.18 -1.81 12.35
N GLU A 73 -4.60 -0.88 11.50
CA GLU A 73 -5.85 -0.99 10.74
C GLU A 73 -5.56 -0.84 9.24
N PRO A 74 -5.10 -1.92 8.58
CA PRO A 74 -4.77 -1.90 7.18
C PRO A 74 -5.99 -1.55 6.34
N TYR A 75 -5.80 -0.59 5.43
CA TYR A 75 -6.84 -0.15 4.50
C TYR A 75 -6.90 -1.06 3.28
N SER A 76 -8.10 -1.56 2.99
CA SER A 76 -8.38 -2.29 1.76
C SER A 76 -8.99 -1.35 0.73
N ASP A 77 -8.27 -1.12 -0.37
CA ASP A 77 -8.81 -0.39 -1.53
C ASP A 77 -10.02 -1.14 -2.14
N GLU A 78 -9.98 -2.48 -2.13
CA GLU A 78 -11.03 -3.33 -2.70
C GLU A 78 -12.35 -3.22 -1.93
N HIS A 79 -12.29 -3.24 -0.60
CA HIS A 79 -13.48 -3.15 0.25
C HIS A 79 -13.76 -1.75 0.77
N LYS A 80 -12.91 -0.76 0.46
CA LYS A 80 -12.92 0.62 0.97
C LYS A 80 -13.08 0.69 2.49
N HIS A 81 -12.49 -0.27 3.20
CA HIS A 81 -12.67 -0.47 4.63
C HIS A 81 -11.32 -0.74 5.31
N LYS A 82 -11.20 -0.30 6.56
CA LYS A 82 -10.07 -0.63 7.41
C LYS A 82 -10.39 -1.87 8.22
N PHE A 83 -9.52 -2.86 8.19
CA PHE A 83 -9.69 -4.07 8.99
C PHE A 83 -8.73 -4.04 10.16
N LYS A 84 -9.22 -4.37 11.36
CA LYS A 84 -8.35 -4.44 12.53
C LYS A 84 -7.40 -5.63 12.41
N ALA A 85 -6.10 -5.35 12.39
CA ALA A 85 -5.03 -6.33 12.42
C ALA A 85 -4.33 -6.24 13.78
N ASP A 86 -4.82 -7.01 14.75
CA ASP A 86 -4.16 -7.18 16.03
C ASP A 86 -3.20 -8.36 15.94
N ASP A 87 -1.90 -8.09 16.07
CA ASP A 87 -0.84 -9.09 16.19
C ASP A 87 -0.69 -10.01 14.97
N VAL A 88 -0.55 -9.39 13.80
CA VAL A 88 -0.31 -10.13 12.56
C VAL A 88 1.14 -10.02 12.13
N THR A 89 1.67 -11.05 11.49
CA THR A 89 3.00 -11.02 10.89
C THR A 89 2.90 -10.58 9.44
N ALA A 90 3.41 -9.39 9.13
CA ALA A 90 3.52 -8.89 7.77
C ALA A 90 4.89 -9.24 7.18
N GLN A 91 4.93 -9.66 5.92
CA GLN A 91 6.16 -9.93 5.18
C GLN A 91 5.98 -9.63 3.70
N VAL A 92 7.05 -9.19 3.02
CA VAL A 92 7.10 -9.19 1.57
C VAL A 92 7.94 -10.38 1.13
N GLY A 93 7.33 -11.25 0.33
CA GLY A 93 7.95 -12.49 -0.08
C GLY A 93 7.54 -12.89 -1.49
N ARG A 94 8.20 -13.94 -2.02
CA ARG A 94 7.76 -14.58 -3.25
C ARG A 94 6.74 -15.66 -2.89
N LEU A 95 5.47 -15.39 -3.16
CA LEU A 95 4.41 -16.39 -3.13
C LEU A 95 4.15 -16.82 -4.57
N GLU A 96 4.24 -18.13 -4.85
CA GLU A 96 4.04 -18.69 -6.20
C GLU A 96 4.92 -18.00 -7.28
N GLY A 97 6.15 -17.64 -6.92
CA GLY A 97 7.10 -16.96 -7.82
C GLY A 97 6.85 -15.46 -8.00
N LYS A 98 5.78 -14.89 -7.43
CA LYS A 98 5.44 -13.47 -7.52
C LYS A 98 5.77 -12.75 -6.21
N LEU A 99 6.45 -11.60 -6.31
CA LEU A 99 6.70 -10.74 -5.16
C LEU A 99 5.39 -10.07 -4.71
N MET A 100 4.96 -10.35 -3.48
CA MET A 100 3.68 -9.90 -2.92
C MET A 100 3.83 -9.58 -1.44
N LEU A 101 2.96 -8.69 -0.96
CA LEU A 101 2.76 -8.44 0.48
C LEU A 101 1.86 -9.55 1.04
N ALA A 102 2.31 -10.18 2.12
CA ALA A 102 1.60 -11.24 2.81
C ALA A 102 1.41 -10.90 4.28
N ILE A 103 0.25 -11.26 4.81
CA ILE A 103 -0.08 -11.20 6.24
C ILE A 103 -0.37 -12.62 6.73
N ASN A 104 0.33 -13.06 7.77
CA ASN A 104 0.23 -14.42 8.32
C ASN A 104 0.41 -15.53 7.26
N GLY A 105 1.25 -15.29 6.26
CA GLY A 105 1.51 -16.23 5.16
C GLY A 105 0.48 -16.22 4.03
N ALA A 106 -0.66 -15.56 4.19
CA ALA A 106 -1.65 -15.35 3.13
C ALA A 106 -1.36 -14.05 2.37
N ASN A 107 -1.73 -13.99 1.09
CA ASN A 107 -1.68 -12.72 0.34
C ASN A 107 -2.55 -11.67 1.05
N ILE A 108 -2.10 -10.42 1.11
CA ILE A 108 -2.87 -9.31 1.68
C ILE A 108 -4.30 -9.20 1.12
N GLY A 109 -4.53 -9.48 -0.17
CA GLY A 109 -5.86 -9.50 -0.76
C GLY A 109 -6.75 -10.62 -0.20
N GLU A 110 -6.20 -11.82 -0.04
CA GLU A 110 -6.91 -12.95 0.57
C GLU A 110 -7.19 -12.69 2.05
N TRP A 111 -6.22 -12.12 2.76
CA TRP A 111 -6.41 -11.73 4.16
C TRP A 111 -7.56 -10.73 4.31
N PHE A 112 -7.66 -9.73 3.43
CA PHE A 112 -8.79 -8.79 3.43
C PHE A 112 -10.13 -9.47 3.14
N LYS A 113 -10.16 -10.38 2.16
CA LYS A 113 -11.37 -11.15 1.83
C LYS A 113 -11.84 -11.98 3.04
N GLU A 114 -10.93 -12.63 3.75
CA GLU A 114 -11.26 -13.37 4.97
C GLU A 114 -11.80 -12.46 6.07
N GLN A 115 -11.18 -11.29 6.30
CA GLN A 115 -11.68 -10.34 7.30
C GLN A 115 -13.06 -9.78 6.91
N PHE A 116 -13.31 -9.55 5.62
CA PHE A 116 -14.60 -9.10 5.10
C PHE A 116 -15.69 -10.16 5.25
N GLU A 117 -15.41 -11.41 4.93
CA GLU A 117 -16.36 -12.51 5.12
C GLU A 117 -16.70 -12.73 6.60
N ARG A 118 -15.71 -12.61 7.49
CA ARG A 118 -15.95 -12.63 8.95
C ARG A 118 -16.82 -11.46 9.42
N LEU A 119 -16.65 -10.28 8.81
CA LEU A 119 -17.49 -9.12 9.10
C LEU A 119 -18.94 -9.36 8.63
N ARG A 120 -19.11 -9.86 7.40
CA ARG A 120 -20.42 -10.16 6.80
C ARG A 120 -21.21 -11.19 7.61
N LYS A 121 -20.58 -12.32 7.97
CA LYS A 121 -21.22 -13.36 8.81
C LYS A 121 -21.70 -12.82 10.16
N ARG A 122 -20.92 -11.94 10.80
CA ARG A 122 -21.32 -11.31 12.07
C ARG A 122 -22.55 -10.41 11.93
N ILE A 123 -22.69 -9.72 10.79
CA ILE A 123 -23.86 -8.89 10.50
C ILE A 123 -25.08 -9.78 10.24
N GLU A 124 -24.92 -10.85 9.46
CA GLU A 124 -25.98 -11.79 9.12
C GLU A 124 -26.56 -12.47 10.37
N LEU A 125 -25.70 -13.03 11.24
CA LEU A 125 -26.11 -13.63 12.52
C LEU A 125 -26.85 -12.62 13.43
N ARG A 126 -26.44 -11.34 13.44
CA ARG A 126 -27.14 -10.29 14.20
C ARG A 126 -28.51 -9.96 13.61
N SER A 127 -28.68 -10.10 12.30
CA SER A 127 -29.96 -9.82 11.62
C SER A 127 -30.98 -10.94 11.82
N GLU A 128 -30.54 -12.20 11.89
CA GLU A 128 -31.40 -13.35 12.18
C GLU A 128 -31.88 -13.35 13.64
N ASN A 129 -31.01 -13.03 14.60
CA ASN A 129 -31.39 -12.91 16.01
C ASN A 129 -32.41 -11.79 16.29
N LYS A 130 -32.49 -10.77 15.43
CA LYS A 130 -33.51 -9.70 15.53
C LYS A 130 -34.87 -10.08 14.94
N LYS A 131 -34.95 -11.13 14.11
CA LYS A 131 -36.21 -11.64 13.55
C LYS A 131 -36.91 -12.64 14.49
N GLY A 132 -36.21 -13.15 15.51
CA GLY A 132 -36.75 -14.10 16.50
C GLY A 132 -37.51 -13.48 17.67
N THR A 133 -37.44 -12.17 17.87
CA THR A 133 -38.17 -11.43 18.92
C THR A 133 -39.35 -10.66 18.33
N GLY A 134 -40.22 -11.37 17.61
CA GLY A 134 -41.56 -10.89 17.26
C GLY A 134 -42.49 -11.04 18.46
N LEU A 135 -43.03 -9.91 18.93
CA LEU A 135 -44.05 -9.76 19.97
C LEU A 135 -45.11 -10.88 19.94
N LYS A 136 -45.28 -11.60 21.06
CA LYS A 136 -46.52 -12.33 21.35
C LYS A 136 -47.49 -11.32 21.98
N PHE A 137 -48.55 -10.98 21.25
CA PHE A 137 -49.74 -10.31 21.78
C PHE A 137 -50.64 -11.34 22.48
#